data_AF-A0A7Y4WT20-F1
#
_entry.id   AF-A0A7Y4WT20-F1
#
_cell.length_a   1.000
_cell.length_b   1.000
_cell.length_c   1.000
_cell.angle_alpha   90.00
_cell.angle_beta   90.00
_cell.angle_gamma   90.00
#
_symmetry.space_group_name_H-M   'P 1'
#
loop_
_entity.id
_entity.type
_entity.pdbx_description
1 polymer ?
#
loop_
_entity_poly.entity_id
_entity_poly.type
_entity_poly.pdbx_seq_one_letter_code
_entity_poly.pdbx_strand_id
1 'polypeptide(L)'
;MDDTTTKALAEFVEKAGLLRRELEHAGDAAKYEARLSRMAQKLERLATHLATTDQAAADAVRTAWERPARSLAFRNATHRKP
;
A
#
# COMPACT_ATOMS: atom_id res chain seq x y z
N MET A 1 -1.05 16.74 -2.94
CA MET A 1 -1.68 16.01 -4.07
C MET A 1 -3.19 16.10 -3.88
N ASP A 2 -4.03 15.98 -4.91
CA ASP A 2 -5.48 15.98 -4.64
C ASP A 2 -5.93 14.67 -3.98
N ASP A 3 -7.05 14.71 -3.26
CA ASP A 3 -7.56 13.57 -2.49
C ASP A 3 -7.89 12.35 -3.37
N THR A 4 -8.34 12.58 -4.61
CA THR A 4 -8.67 11.49 -5.55
C THR A 4 -7.42 10.72 -5.97
N THR A 5 -6.35 11.44 -6.30
CA THR A 5 -5.07 10.85 -6.68
C THR A 5 -4.42 10.16 -5.49
N THR A 6 -4.47 10.77 -4.30
CA THR A 6 -3.99 10.15 -3.05
C THR A 6 -4.69 8.82 -2.79
N LYS A 7 -6.02 8.79 -2.90
CA LYS A 7 -6.80 7.57 -2.75
C LYS A 7 -6.37 6.54 -3.78
N ALA A 8 -6.44 6.85 -5.07
CA ALA A 8 -6.09 5.94 -6.15
C ALA A 8 -4.69 5.32 -5.98
N LEU A 9 -3.71 6.14 -5.58
CA LEU A 9 -2.36 5.66 -5.30
C LEU A 9 -2.33 4.70 -4.11
N ALA A 10 -2.99 5.05 -2.99
CA ALA A 10 -3.08 4.17 -1.84
C ALA A 10 -3.79 2.85 -2.19
N GLU A 11 -4.85 2.87 -3.01
CA GLU A 11 -5.55 1.65 -3.44
C GLU A 11 -4.66 0.74 -4.28
N PHE A 12 -3.87 1.33 -5.18
CA PHE A 12 -2.91 0.60 -6.00
C PHE A 12 -1.83 -0.07 -5.14
N VAL A 13 -1.26 0.69 -4.19
CA VAL A 13 -0.26 0.17 -3.25
C VAL A 13 -0.85 -0.93 -2.36
N GLU A 14 -2.12 -0.80 -1.96
CA GLU A 14 -2.81 -1.81 -1.19
C GLU A 14 -2.93 -3.13 -1.98
N LYS A 15 -3.29 -3.08 -3.27
CA LYS A 15 -3.33 -4.29 -4.12
C LYS A 15 -1.97 -4.97 -4.22
N ALA A 16 -0.89 -4.19 -4.34
CA ALA A 16 0.46 -4.73 -4.31
C ALA A 16 0.80 -5.37 -2.95
N GLY A 17 0.38 -4.75 -1.84
CA GLY A 17 0.55 -5.30 -0.49
C GLY A 17 -0.26 -6.58 -0.26
N LEU A 18 -1.48 -6.67 -0.80
CA LEU A 18 -2.31 -7.88 -0.76
C LEU A 18 -1.65 -9.03 -1.55
N LEU A 19 -1.17 -8.76 -2.76
CA LEU A 19 -0.44 -9.75 -3.56
C LEU A 19 0.79 -10.26 -2.82
N ARG A 20 1.55 -9.38 -2.16
CA ARG A 20 2.67 -9.79 -1.31
C ARG A 20 2.23 -10.79 -0.23
N ARG A 21 1.13 -10.51 0.48
CA ARG A 21 0.59 -11.43 1.50
C ARG A 21 0.12 -12.76 0.91
N GLU A 22 -0.49 -12.74 -0.26
CA GLU A 22 -0.90 -13.96 -0.97
C GLU A 22 0.32 -14.83 -1.30
N LEU A 23 1.43 -14.23 -1.76
CA LEU A 23 2.69 -14.95 -2.00
C LEU A 23 3.31 -15.48 -0.71
N GLU A 24 3.24 -14.73 0.40
CA GLU A 24 3.68 -15.18 1.72
C GLU A 24 2.86 -16.40 2.20
N HIS A 25 1.54 -16.35 2.05
CA HIS A 25 0.63 -17.44 2.43
C HIS A 25 0.78 -18.68 1.53
N ALA A 26 1.05 -18.49 0.24
CA ALA A 26 1.27 -19.58 -0.71
C ALA A 26 2.66 -20.24 -0.57
N GLY A 27 3.57 -19.69 0.25
CA GLY A 27 4.95 -20.17 0.38
C GLY A 27 5.87 -19.76 -0.78
N ASP A 28 5.38 -18.92 -1.70
CA ASP A 28 6.11 -18.47 -2.90
C ASP A 28 6.97 -17.21 -2.64
N ALA A 29 6.87 -16.59 -1.47
CA ALA A 29 7.57 -15.35 -1.16
C ALA A 29 9.10 -15.43 -1.39
N ALA A 30 9.72 -16.56 -1.05
CA ALA A 30 11.17 -16.77 -1.24
C ALA A 30 11.60 -16.64 -2.71
N LYS A 31 10.78 -17.11 -3.65
CA LYS A 31 11.03 -16.98 -5.09
C LYS A 31 11.02 -15.52 -5.56
N TYR A 32 10.29 -14.67 -4.86
CA TYR A 32 10.07 -13.27 -5.23
C TYR A 32 10.73 -12.27 -4.29
N GLU A 33 11.51 -12.71 -3.31
CA GLU A 33 12.08 -11.88 -2.24
C GLU A 33 12.78 -10.63 -2.77
N ALA A 34 13.67 -10.79 -3.75
CA ALA A 34 14.40 -9.66 -4.35
C ALA A 34 13.48 -8.66 -5.07
N ARG A 35 12.33 -9.09 -5.59
CA ARG A 35 11.33 -8.19 -6.20
C ARG A 35 10.52 -7.48 -5.11
N LEU A 36 10.07 -8.21 -4.10
CA LEU A 36 9.33 -7.65 -2.96
C LEU A 36 10.15 -6.62 -2.19
N SER A 37 11.44 -6.90 -1.96
CA SER A 37 12.37 -5.95 -1.33
C SER A 37 12.55 -4.68 -2.17
N ARG A 38 12.72 -4.80 -3.49
CA ARG A 38 12.79 -3.64 -4.41
C ARG A 38 11.51 -2.83 -4.44
N MET A 39 10.34 -3.48 -4.35
CA MET A 39 9.06 -2.79 -4.25
C MET A 39 8.98 -1.98 -2.95
N ALA A 40 9.30 -2.60 -1.81
CA ALA A 40 9.33 -1.91 -0.51
C ALA A 40 10.24 -0.68 -0.53
N GLN A 41 11.45 -0.79 -1.07
CA GLN A 41 12.37 0.33 -1.19
C GLN A 41 11.84 1.46 -2.07
N LYS A 42 11.19 1.13 -3.20
CA LYS A 42 10.58 2.14 -4.09
C LYS A 42 9.39 2.85 -3.43
N LEU A 43 8.57 2.10 -2.70
CA LEU A 43 7.44 2.65 -1.97
C LEU A 43 7.88 3.57 -0.83
N GLU A 44 8.95 3.22 -0.10
CA GLU A 44 9.47 4.10 0.94
C GLU A 44 10.07 5.39 0.36
N ARG A 45 10.77 5.30 -0.78
CA ARG A 45 11.26 6.50 -1.49
C ARG A 45 10.11 7.39 -1.96
N LEU A 46 9.04 6.78 -2.46
CA LEU A 46 7.84 7.51 -2.85
C LEU A 46 7.19 8.18 -1.64
N ALA A 47 6.98 7.47 -0.54
CA ALA A 47 6.40 8.02 0.67
C ALA A 47 7.26 9.15 1.26
N THR A 48 8.59 9.00 1.26
CA THR A 48 9.54 10.04 1.68
C THR A 48 9.41 11.29 0.80
N HIS A 49 9.29 11.13 -0.52
CA HIS A 49 9.07 12.25 -1.43
C HIS A 49 7.71 12.92 -1.19
N LEU A 50 6.64 12.15 -1.04
CA LEU A 50 5.30 12.67 -0.75
C LEU A 50 5.27 13.46 0.56
N ALA A 51 5.97 13.00 1.61
CA ALA A 51 6.00 13.68 2.90
C ALA A 51 6.51 15.13 2.85
N THR A 52 7.27 15.49 1.80
CA THR A 52 7.73 16.88 1.60
C THR A 52 6.61 17.86 1.21
N THR A 53 5.51 17.35 0.67
CA THR A 53 4.40 18.18 0.14
C THR A 53 3.02 17.77 0.69
N ASP A 54 2.87 16.53 1.14
CA ASP A 54 1.61 15.92 1.54
C ASP A 54 1.88 14.73 2.47
N GLN A 55 1.96 15.04 3.77
CA GLN A 55 2.19 14.02 4.81
C GLN A 55 1.07 12.96 4.85
N ALA A 56 -0.17 13.38 4.63
CA ALA A 56 -1.31 12.46 4.64
C ALA A 56 -1.20 11.44 3.50
N ALA A 57 -0.79 11.87 2.30
CA ALA A 57 -0.55 10.95 1.19
C ALA A 57 0.61 9.98 1.46
N ALA A 58 1.69 10.45 2.09
CA ALA A 58 2.80 9.59 2.48
C ALA A 58 2.36 8.48 3.46
N ASP A 59 1.59 8.85 4.48
CA ASP A 59 1.10 7.91 5.49
C ASP A 59 0.08 6.92 4.91
N ALA A 60 -0.73 7.35 3.95
CA ALA A 60 -1.64 6.48 3.21
C ALA A 60 -0.87 5.41 2.43
N VAL A 61 0.20 5.79 1.71
CA VAL A 61 1.06 4.85 0.97
C VAL A 61 1.74 3.85 1.90
N ARG A 62 2.34 4.31 3.01
CA ARG A 62 2.97 3.40 3.99
C ARG A 62 1.97 2.42 4.58
N THR A 63 0.81 2.92 5.00
CA THR A 63 -0.25 2.09 5.59
C THR A 63 -0.76 1.04 4.61
N ALA A 64 -0.96 1.42 3.34
CA ALA A 64 -1.41 0.51 2.29
C ALA A 64 -0.42 -0.65 2.05
N TRP A 65 0.89 -0.38 2.15
CA TRP A 65 1.92 -1.41 1.97
C TRP A 65 2.13 -2.32 3.20
N GLU A 66 2.19 -1.74 4.39
CA GLU A 66 2.49 -2.46 5.64
C GLU A 66 1.27 -3.23 6.16
N ARG A 67 0.09 -2.63 6.05
CA ARG A 67 -1.16 -3.13 6.62
C ARG A 67 -2.28 -3.23 5.57
N PRO A 68 -2.05 -3.93 4.44
CA PRO A 68 -2.98 -3.95 3.30
C PRO A 68 -4.37 -4.49 3.65
N ALA A 69 -4.46 -5.53 4.49
CA ALA A 69 -5.75 -6.07 4.93
C ALA A 69 -6.54 -5.10 5.83
N ARG A 70 -5.85 -4.28 6.64
CA ARG A 70 -6.50 -3.26 7.49
C ARG A 70 -6.97 -2.08 6.65
N SER A 71 -6.17 -1.68 5.66
CA SER A 71 -6.54 -0.67 4.67
C SER A 71 -7.79 -1.12 3.89
N LEU A 72 -7.81 -2.37 3.41
CA LEU A 72 -8.94 -2.94 2.69
C LEU A 72 -10.21 -3.00 3.56
N ALA A 73 -10.08 -3.47 4.80
CA ALA A 73 -11.20 -3.56 5.73
C ALA A 73 -11.81 -2.19 6.06
N PHE A 74 -10.97 -1.16 6.25
CA PHE A 74 -11.42 0.20 6.48
C PHE A 74 -12.22 0.73 5.28
N ARG A 75 -11.73 0.52 4.05
CA ARG A 75 -12.43 0.94 2.82
C ARG A 75 -13.74 0.19 2.60
N ASN A 76 -13.75 -1.12 2.84
CA ASN A 76 -14.98 -1.91 2.76
C ASN A 76 -16.02 -1.46 3.79
N ALA A 77 -15.60 -0.99 4.97
CA ALA A 77 -16.49 -0.43 5.97
C ALA A 77 -17.06 0.95 5.56
N THR A 78 -16.29 1.79 4.86
CA THR A 78 -16.81 3.06 4.32
C THR A 78 -17.79 2.86 3.16
N HIS A 79 -17.58 1.86 2.30
CA HIS A 79 -18.56 1.51 1.25
C HIS A 79 -19.85 0.86 1.78
N ARG A 80 -19.86 0.39 3.03
CA ARG A 80 -21.01 -0.26 3.69
C ARG A 80 -21.84 0.67 4.57
N LYS A 81 -21.50 1.96 4.69
CA LYS A 81 -22.36 2.91 5.40
C LYS A 81 -23.61 3.21 4.53
N PRO A 82 -24.83 2.96 5.05
CA PRO A 82 -26.08 3.26 4.36
C PRO A 82 -26.29 4.77 4.15
#